data_AF-A0AA39HCF9-F1
#
_entry.id   AF-A0AA39HCF9-F1
#
_cell.length_a   1.000
_cell.length_b   1.000
_cell.length_c   1.000
_cell.angle_alpha   90.00
_cell.angle_beta   90.00
_cell.angle_gamma   90.00
#
_symmetry.space_group_name_H-M   'P 1'
#
loop_
_entity.id
_entity.type
_entity.pdbx_description
1 polymer ?
#
loop_
_entity_poly.entity_id
_entity_poly.type
_entity_poly.pdbx_seq_one_letter_code
_entity_poly.pdbx_strand_id
1 'polypeptide(L)'
;MWSGVAVLEYFFSISLWLVTFALMTETFHRHSPRHLFKNSPHLFSVLVAIIFMGVFAIPMLAQWLLVILGKYPHFEENAKVIVLSSLLFVSVQCCYDLATLLLFIERILILLLPLHSSKICNRILSVITVAASIVCVVCLFSAHFKWSGEYENFLPAGCYGFMCCSASTSGAYNYSALIRTTLSFTIILAGSLFAFLLGRDSRFQSLTNQKANKLSTYIFVTRVFVELAPYLVEIVVTITTRRSVAFYIGPFGSVGCAVESFCCTAMYFYVFKPKTMVSPRPYLAK
;
A
#
# COMPACT_ATOMS: atom_id res chain seq x y z
N MET A 1 10.26 8.30 22.71
CA MET A 1 11.07 7.76 21.60
C MET A 1 12.27 8.65 21.34
N TRP A 2 13.36 8.09 20.82
CA TRP A 2 14.54 8.87 20.43
C TRP A 2 14.23 9.52 19.09
N SER A 3 14.18 10.84 19.03
CA SER A 3 13.91 11.60 17.79
C SER A 3 14.79 11.15 16.61
N GLY A 4 16.02 10.71 16.89
CA GLY A 4 16.94 10.14 15.90
C GLY A 4 16.39 8.90 15.17
N VAL A 5 15.67 8.01 15.87
CA VAL A 5 15.06 6.81 15.24
C VAL A 5 13.98 7.24 14.25
N ALA A 6 13.10 8.16 14.65
CA ALA A 6 12.07 8.72 13.76
C ALA A 6 12.68 9.26 12.48
N VAL A 7 13.71 10.09 12.64
CA VAL A 7 14.41 10.74 11.52
C VAL A 7 14.96 9.69 10.56
N LEU A 8 15.59 8.63 11.07
CA LEU A 8 16.10 7.52 10.25
C LEU A 8 14.96 6.79 9.52
N GLU A 9 13.83 6.53 10.18
CA GLU A 9 12.66 5.89 9.55
C GLU A 9 12.06 6.73 8.41
N TYR A 10 11.96 8.05 8.59
CA TYR A 10 11.50 8.96 7.53
C TYR A 10 12.46 8.99 6.35
N PHE A 11 13.77 9.09 6.59
CA PHE A 11 14.77 9.04 5.52
C PHE A 11 14.73 7.71 4.77
N PHE A 12 14.70 6.59 5.49
CA PHE A 12 14.62 5.26 4.91
C PHE A 12 13.36 5.11 4.04
N SER A 13 12.21 5.54 4.53
CA SER A 13 10.94 5.50 3.79
C SER A 13 10.99 6.34 2.51
N ILE A 14 11.54 7.56 2.58
CA ILE A 14 11.71 8.43 1.41
C ILE A 14 12.64 7.76 0.39
N SER A 15 13.78 7.21 0.83
CA SER A 15 14.70 6.50 -0.05
C SER A 15 14.04 5.30 -0.75
N LEU A 16 13.24 4.50 -0.03
CA LEU A 16 12.49 3.40 -0.62
C LEU A 16 11.48 3.86 -1.67
N TRP A 17 10.77 4.97 -1.43
CA TRP A 17 9.87 5.55 -2.42
C TRP A 17 10.59 6.01 -3.68
N LEU A 18 11.76 6.65 -3.55
CA LEU A 18 12.59 7.06 -4.69
C LEU A 18 13.07 5.85 -5.50
N VAL A 19 13.54 4.79 -4.83
CA VAL A 19 13.93 3.54 -5.51
C VAL A 19 12.72 2.88 -6.18
N THR A 20 11.56 2.90 -5.53
CA THR A 20 10.30 2.39 -6.11
C THR A 20 9.95 3.13 -7.39
N PHE A 21 10.07 4.46 -7.42
CA PHE A 21 9.85 5.24 -8.64
C PHE A 21 10.87 4.93 -9.74
N ALA A 22 12.16 4.78 -9.39
CA ALA A 22 13.18 4.39 -10.37
C ALA A 22 12.86 3.03 -11.01
N LEU A 23 12.46 2.03 -10.20
CA LEU A 23 12.05 0.71 -10.68
C LEU A 23 10.77 0.75 -11.52
N MET A 24 9.80 1.59 -11.14
CA MET A 24 8.57 1.79 -11.93
C MET A 24 8.86 2.41 -13.30
N THR A 25 9.69 3.45 -13.35
CA THR A 25 10.11 4.09 -14.59
C THR A 25 10.82 3.10 -15.50
N GLU A 26 11.78 2.34 -14.96
CA GLU A 26 12.48 1.31 -15.73
C GLU A 26 11.52 0.21 -16.22
N THR A 27 10.53 -0.17 -15.40
CA THR A 27 9.50 -1.14 -15.76
C THR A 27 8.67 -0.65 -16.95
N PHE A 28 8.22 0.61 -16.92
CA PHE A 28 7.45 1.22 -18.01
C PHE A 28 8.28 1.52 -19.25
N HIS A 29 9.58 1.74 -19.09
CA HIS A 29 10.50 1.86 -20.23
C HIS A 29 10.66 0.52 -20.96
N ARG A 30 10.75 -0.59 -20.21
CA ARG A 30 10.85 -1.95 -20.80
C ARG A 30 9.54 -2.49 -21.33
N HIS A 31 8.42 -2.11 -20.73
CA HIS A 31 7.10 -2.61 -21.08
C HIS A 31 6.12 -1.47 -21.27
N SER A 32 5.50 -1.40 -22.45
CA SER A 32 4.47 -0.40 -22.71
C SER A 32 3.32 -0.51 -21.68
N PRO A 33 2.93 0.58 -20.99
CA PRO A 33 1.82 0.57 -20.04
C PRO A 33 0.51 0.02 -20.64
N ARG A 34 0.28 0.25 -21.94
CA ARG A 34 -0.87 -0.28 -22.67
C ARG A 34 -0.85 -1.81 -22.75
N HIS A 35 0.34 -2.41 -22.91
CA HIS A 35 0.50 -3.85 -22.92
C HIS A 35 0.27 -4.45 -21.54
N LEU A 36 0.76 -3.79 -20.48
CA LEU A 36 0.54 -4.22 -19.10
C LEU A 36 -0.95 -4.21 -18.73
N PHE A 37 -1.64 -3.12 -19.06
CA PHE A 37 -3.08 -2.98 -18.83
C PHE A 37 -3.91 -4.03 -19.57
N LYS A 38 -3.56 -4.34 -20.83
CA LYS A 38 -4.27 -5.36 -21.61
C LYS A 38 -4.11 -6.77 -21.05
N ASN A 39 -2.95 -7.08 -20.46
CA ASN A 39 -2.65 -8.43 -19.96
C ASN A 39 -3.19 -8.68 -18.55
N SER A 40 -3.10 -7.69 -17.66
CA SER A 40 -3.66 -7.78 -16.31
C SER A 40 -4.04 -6.38 -15.82
N PRO A 41 -5.30 -5.94 -16.06
CA PRO A 41 -5.73 -4.58 -15.74
C PRO A 41 -5.71 -4.30 -14.23
N HIS A 42 -6.02 -5.28 -13.40
CA HIS A 42 -6.03 -5.11 -11.94
C HIS A 42 -4.62 -5.03 -11.36
N LEU A 43 -3.67 -5.81 -11.89
CA LEU A 43 -2.27 -5.69 -11.49
C LEU A 43 -1.69 -4.34 -11.91
N PHE A 44 -2.04 -3.86 -13.11
CA PHE A 44 -1.70 -2.51 -13.52
C PHE A 44 -2.33 -1.45 -12.60
N SER A 45 -3.58 -1.65 -12.16
CA SER A 45 -4.24 -0.77 -11.19
C SER A 45 -3.49 -0.69 -9.86
N VAL A 46 -2.97 -1.80 -9.35
CA VAL A 46 -2.13 -1.83 -8.14
C VAL A 46 -0.85 -1.01 -8.34
N LEU A 47 -0.17 -1.16 -9.48
CA LEU A 47 1.02 -0.37 -9.80
C LEU A 47 0.75 1.13 -9.90
N VAL A 48 -0.37 1.50 -10.54
CA VAL A 48 -0.80 2.90 -10.62
C VAL A 48 -1.11 3.44 -9.23
N ALA A 49 -1.79 2.66 -8.38
CA ALA A 49 -2.06 3.05 -7.00
C ALA A 49 -0.78 3.24 -6.17
N ILE A 50 0.26 2.41 -6.38
CA ILE A 50 1.59 2.60 -5.75
C ILE A 50 2.22 3.93 -6.18
N ILE A 51 2.13 4.29 -7.47
CA ILE A 51 2.65 5.60 -7.96
C ILE A 51 1.95 6.75 -7.24
N PHE A 52 0.62 6.72 -7.20
CA PHE A 52 -0.15 7.74 -6.49
C PHE A 52 0.22 7.78 -5.01
N MET A 53 0.31 6.64 -4.33
CA MET A 53 0.74 6.58 -2.94
C MET A 53 2.09 7.27 -2.75
N GLY A 54 3.09 6.99 -3.59
CA GLY A 54 4.40 7.63 -3.50
C GLY A 54 4.37 9.14 -3.69
N VAL A 55 3.53 9.64 -4.60
CA VAL A 55 3.37 11.08 -4.88
C VAL A 55 2.84 11.82 -3.65
N PHE A 56 1.94 11.20 -2.87
CA PHE A 56 1.43 11.81 -1.64
C PHE A 56 2.30 11.47 -0.41
N ALA A 57 2.95 10.31 -0.39
CA ALA A 57 3.80 9.87 0.71
C ALA A 57 5.06 10.73 0.84
N ILE A 58 5.80 10.99 -0.24
CA ILE A 58 7.07 11.74 -0.15
C ILE A 58 6.86 13.14 0.46
N PRO A 59 5.91 13.97 -0.01
CA PRO A 59 5.66 15.28 0.59
C PRO A 59 5.21 15.17 2.05
N MET A 60 4.32 14.23 2.37
CA MET A 60 3.85 14.00 3.73
C MET A 60 5.01 13.61 4.67
N LEU A 61 5.86 12.66 4.26
CA LEU A 61 7.04 12.23 5.02
C LEU A 61 8.05 13.37 5.19
N ALA A 62 8.26 14.18 4.15
CA ALA A 62 9.14 15.34 4.22
C ALA A 62 8.60 16.42 5.17
N GLN A 63 7.29 16.67 5.18
CA GLN A 63 6.64 17.58 6.14
C GLN A 63 6.87 17.10 7.57
N TRP A 64 6.60 15.83 7.86
CA TRP A 64 6.85 15.26 9.19
C TRP A 64 8.32 15.33 9.59
N LEU A 65 9.25 15.07 8.67
CA LEU A 65 10.67 15.22 8.92
C LEU A 65 11.04 16.67 9.29
N LEU A 66 10.50 17.66 8.59
CA LEU A 66 10.71 19.08 8.92
C LEU A 66 10.14 19.45 10.30
N VAL A 67 8.98 18.89 10.67
CA VAL A 67 8.36 19.08 11.99
C VAL A 67 9.28 18.54 13.08
N ILE A 68 9.79 17.32 12.92
CA ILE A 68 10.66 16.67 13.92
C ILE A 68 11.99 17.41 14.07
N LEU A 69 12.52 17.96 12.99
CA LEU A 69 13.74 18.76 12.99
C LEU A 69 13.53 20.19 13.53
N GLY A 70 12.30 20.58 13.87
CA GLY A 70 11.98 21.94 14.32
C GLY A 70 12.16 23.01 13.22
N LYS A 71 12.13 22.59 11.94
CA LYS A 71 12.34 23.46 10.77
C LYS A 71 11.05 23.79 10.03
N TYR A 72 9.91 23.26 10.48
CA TYR A 72 8.62 23.52 9.85
C TYR A 72 8.08 24.89 10.33
N PRO A 73 7.91 25.88 9.42
CA PRO A 73 7.54 27.23 9.80
C PRO A 73 6.09 27.28 10.32
N HIS A 74 5.83 28.13 11.32
CA HIS A 74 4.49 28.40 11.86
C HIS A 74 3.65 27.13 12.05
N PHE A 75 4.19 26.16 12.78
CA PHE A 75 3.61 24.83 12.93
C PHE A 75 2.13 24.85 13.33
N GLU A 76 1.75 25.71 14.27
CA GLU A 76 0.37 25.82 14.76
C GLU A 76 -0.61 26.28 13.67
N GLU A 77 -0.21 27.26 12.86
CA GLU A 77 -1.01 27.77 11.74
C GLU A 77 -1.09 26.74 10.60
N ASN A 78 -0.01 26.00 10.40
CA ASN A 78 0.14 25.03 9.31
C ASN A 78 -0.27 23.59 9.68
N ALA A 79 -0.74 23.34 10.92
CA ALA A 79 -1.17 22.02 11.36
C ALA A 79 -2.25 21.41 10.44
N LYS A 80 -3.16 22.24 9.93
CA LYS A 80 -4.20 21.83 8.96
C LYS A 80 -3.61 21.24 7.68
N VAL A 81 -2.47 21.76 7.21
CA VAL A 81 -1.79 21.28 6.00
C VAL A 81 -1.19 19.89 6.24
N ILE A 82 -0.59 19.66 7.41
CA ILE A 82 -0.04 18.35 7.81
C ILE A 82 -1.15 17.30 7.91
N VAL A 83 -2.28 17.68 8.48
CA VAL A 83 -3.44 16.79 8.61
C VAL A 83 -4.04 16.48 7.24
N LEU A 84 -4.21 17.49 6.39
CA LEU A 84 -4.75 17.30 5.05
C LEU A 84 -3.84 16.42 4.17
N SER A 85 -2.53 16.62 4.23
CA SER A 85 -1.57 15.79 3.48
C SER A 85 -1.59 14.33 3.98
N SER A 86 -1.69 14.12 5.29
CA SER A 86 -1.81 12.80 5.89
C SER A 86 -3.14 12.12 5.50
N LEU A 87 -4.25 12.87 5.48
CA LEU A 87 -5.56 12.38 5.05
C LEU A 87 -5.58 11.99 3.57
N LEU A 88 -4.94 12.79 2.71
CA LEU A 88 -4.76 12.46 1.29
C LEU A 88 -3.96 11.18 1.10
N PHE A 89 -2.84 11.03 1.81
CA PHE A 89 -2.04 9.81 1.78
C PHE A 89 -2.86 8.59 2.20
N VAL A 90 -3.57 8.67 3.34
CA VAL A 90 -4.42 7.58 3.83
C VAL A 90 -5.54 7.24 2.85
N SER A 91 -6.15 8.26 2.22
CA SER A 91 -7.21 8.05 1.22
C SER A 91 -6.69 7.27 0.01
N VAL A 92 -5.50 7.63 -0.49
CA VAL A 92 -4.86 6.92 -1.60
C VAL A 92 -4.41 5.52 -1.19
N GLN A 93 -3.99 5.33 0.06
CA GLN A 93 -3.72 4.01 0.60
C GLN A 93 -4.96 3.11 0.61
N CYS A 94 -6.13 3.64 0.98
CA CYS A 94 -7.39 2.88 0.87
C CYS A 94 -7.71 2.50 -0.58
N CYS A 95 -7.42 3.37 -1.56
CA CYS A 95 -7.56 3.03 -2.98
C CYS A 95 -6.62 1.88 -3.39
N TYR A 96 -5.37 1.88 -2.90
CA TYR A 96 -4.40 0.79 -3.10
C TYR A 96 -4.90 -0.53 -2.49
N ASP A 97 -5.46 -0.48 -1.28
CA ASP A 97 -6.02 -1.63 -0.58
C ASP A 97 -7.19 -2.24 -1.35
N LEU A 98 -8.11 -1.40 -1.84
CA LEU A 98 -9.23 -1.83 -2.67
C LEU A 98 -8.78 -2.42 -4.02
N ALA A 99 -7.73 -1.86 -4.64
CA ALA A 99 -7.14 -2.42 -5.86
C ALA A 99 -6.50 -3.79 -5.60
N THR A 100 -5.84 -3.95 -4.45
CA THR A 100 -5.22 -5.22 -4.02
C THR A 100 -6.28 -6.27 -3.70
N LEU A 101 -7.35 -5.90 -3.01
CA LEU A 101 -8.50 -6.77 -2.77
C LEU A 101 -9.11 -7.25 -4.08
N LEU A 102 -9.28 -6.33 -5.04
CA LEU A 102 -9.82 -6.66 -6.36
C LEU A 102 -8.93 -7.64 -7.12
N LEU A 103 -7.61 -7.46 -7.04
CA LEU A 103 -6.65 -8.40 -7.62
C LEU A 103 -6.87 -9.81 -7.06
N PHE A 104 -7.05 -9.97 -5.75
CA PHE A 104 -7.32 -11.30 -5.17
C PHE A 104 -8.66 -11.88 -5.62
N ILE A 105 -9.72 -11.06 -5.63
CA ILE A 105 -11.05 -11.49 -6.08
C ILE A 105 -11.02 -11.94 -7.54
N GLU A 106 -10.38 -11.18 -8.44
CA GLU A 106 -10.20 -11.58 -9.84
C GLU A 106 -9.52 -12.94 -9.94
N ARG A 107 -8.44 -13.15 -9.18
CA ARG A 107 -7.68 -14.40 -9.21
C ARG A 107 -8.47 -15.58 -8.67
N ILE A 108 -9.26 -15.38 -7.61
CA ILE A 108 -10.19 -16.39 -7.09
C ILE A 108 -11.23 -16.75 -8.15
N LEU A 109 -11.83 -15.76 -8.82
CA LEU A 109 -12.84 -16.00 -9.85
C LEU A 109 -12.26 -16.75 -11.06
N ILE A 110 -11.04 -16.42 -11.49
CA ILE A 110 -10.34 -17.15 -12.56
C ILE A 110 -10.10 -18.61 -12.19
N LEU A 111 -9.74 -18.89 -10.93
CA LEU A 111 -9.52 -20.25 -10.45
C LEU A 111 -10.81 -21.06 -10.30
N LEU A 112 -11.90 -20.41 -9.88
CA LEU A 112 -13.20 -21.08 -9.69
C LEU A 112 -13.99 -21.25 -10.99
N LEU A 113 -13.89 -20.30 -11.93
CA LEU A 113 -14.72 -20.22 -13.13
C LEU A 113 -13.89 -19.95 -14.40
N PRO A 114 -13.10 -20.94 -14.87
CA PRO A 114 -12.17 -20.76 -15.98
C PRO A 114 -12.83 -20.49 -17.35
N LEU A 115 -14.15 -20.74 -17.50
CA LEU A 115 -14.88 -20.62 -18.77
C LEU A 115 -15.57 -19.26 -18.97
N HIS A 116 -15.59 -18.38 -17.97
CA HIS A 116 -16.32 -17.11 -18.08
C HIS A 116 -15.52 -16.06 -18.87
N SER A 117 -16.20 -15.25 -19.69
CA SER A 117 -15.61 -14.11 -20.40
C SER A 117 -14.94 -13.15 -19.41
N SER A 118 -13.61 -13.19 -19.33
CA SER A 118 -12.82 -12.42 -18.37
C SER A 118 -12.94 -10.92 -18.58
N LYS A 119 -13.21 -10.46 -19.80
CA LYS A 119 -13.28 -9.03 -20.13
C LYS A 119 -14.44 -8.31 -19.45
N ILE A 120 -15.62 -8.92 -19.43
CA ILE A 120 -16.82 -8.31 -18.82
C ILE A 120 -16.68 -8.30 -17.30
N CYS A 121 -16.25 -9.43 -16.72
CA CYS A 121 -16.00 -9.52 -15.29
C CYS A 121 -14.98 -8.47 -14.83
N ASN A 122 -13.83 -8.37 -15.52
CA ASN A 122 -12.79 -7.39 -15.19
C ASN A 122 -13.29 -5.96 -15.29
N ARG A 123 -14.11 -5.63 -16.30
CA ARG A 123 -14.73 -4.29 -16.41
C ARG A 123 -15.65 -3.98 -15.23
N ILE A 124 -16.54 -4.91 -14.86
CA ILE A 124 -17.47 -4.75 -13.74
C ILE A 124 -16.67 -4.56 -12.44
N LEU A 125 -15.68 -5.43 -12.20
CA LEU A 125 -14.79 -5.37 -11.05
C LEU A 125 -14.06 -4.02 -10.95
N SER A 126 -13.50 -3.52 -12.07
CA SER A 126 -12.87 -2.20 -12.09
C SER A 126 -13.83 -1.06 -11.74
N VAL A 127 -15.07 -1.09 -12.26
CA VAL A 127 -16.10 -0.07 -11.93
C VAL A 127 -16.44 -0.11 -10.44
N ILE A 128 -16.64 -1.31 -9.88
CA ILE A 128 -16.93 -1.50 -8.45
C ILE A 128 -15.80 -0.92 -7.59
N THR A 129 -14.54 -1.18 -7.92
CA THR A 129 -13.41 -0.67 -7.14
C THR A 129 -13.24 0.84 -7.24
N VAL A 130 -13.47 1.44 -8.40
CA VAL A 130 -13.47 2.91 -8.53
C VAL A 130 -14.58 3.51 -7.67
N ALA A 131 -15.80 2.98 -7.75
CA ALA A 131 -16.92 3.44 -6.92
C ALA A 131 -16.63 3.28 -5.42
N ALA A 132 -16.12 2.11 -5.00
CA ALA A 132 -15.75 1.85 -3.61
C ALA A 132 -14.63 2.79 -3.12
N SER A 133 -13.67 3.12 -3.99
CA SER A 133 -12.58 4.06 -3.66
C SER A 133 -13.11 5.47 -3.45
N ILE A 134 -14.02 5.94 -4.32
CA ILE A 134 -14.68 7.25 -4.17
C ILE A 134 -15.46 7.30 -2.86
N VAL A 135 -16.26 6.27 -2.57
CA VAL A 135 -17.04 6.17 -1.32
C VAL A 135 -16.10 6.20 -0.12
N CYS A 136 -15.01 5.44 -0.14
CA CYS A 136 -14.03 5.40 0.95
C CYS A 136 -13.40 6.78 1.20
N VAL A 137 -12.98 7.48 0.14
CA VAL A 137 -12.43 8.85 0.24
C VAL A 137 -13.47 9.80 0.83
N VAL A 138 -14.72 9.78 0.33
CA VAL A 138 -15.80 10.63 0.84
C VAL A 138 -16.08 10.34 2.33
N CYS A 139 -16.09 9.06 2.74
CA CYS A 139 -16.25 8.67 4.14
C CYS A 139 -15.11 9.19 5.02
N LEU A 140 -13.85 9.09 4.56
CA LEU A 140 -12.69 9.59 5.31
C LEU A 140 -12.71 11.11 5.47
N PHE A 141 -13.00 11.84 4.40
CA PHE A 141 -13.08 13.30 4.44
C PHE A 141 -14.27 13.79 5.27
N SER A 142 -15.45 13.20 5.11
CA SER A 142 -16.63 13.56 5.91
C SER A 142 -16.43 13.28 7.40
N ALA A 143 -15.81 12.15 7.75
CA ALA A 143 -15.37 11.84 9.10
C ALA A 143 -14.43 12.94 9.62
N HIS A 144 -13.42 13.30 8.84
CA HIS A 144 -12.47 14.34 9.23
C HIS A 144 -13.16 15.68 9.49
N PHE A 145 -14.02 16.16 8.59
CA PHE A 145 -14.75 17.42 8.79
C PHE A 145 -15.74 17.39 9.96
N LYS A 146 -16.33 16.22 10.26
CA LYS A 146 -17.24 16.06 11.40
C LYS A 146 -16.51 16.12 12.74
N TRP A 147 -15.29 15.60 12.79
CA TRP A 147 -14.49 15.51 14.02
C TRP A 147 -13.31 16.50 14.06
N SER A 148 -13.20 17.43 13.11
CA SER A 148 -12.22 18.51 13.18
C SER A 148 -12.63 19.50 14.26
N GLY A 149 -12.29 19.21 15.51
CA GLY A 149 -12.37 20.16 16.61
C GLY A 149 -11.27 21.22 16.53
N GLU A 150 -11.17 22.06 17.56
CA GLU A 150 -10.06 22.98 17.72
C GLU A 150 -8.73 22.20 17.78
N TYR A 151 -7.72 22.69 17.05
CA TYR A 151 -6.39 22.09 16.93
C TYR A 151 -5.48 22.45 18.12
N GLU A 152 -6.06 22.92 19.22
CA GLU A 152 -5.29 23.23 20.42
C GLU A 152 -4.56 21.96 20.92
N ASN A 153 -3.24 22.06 21.07
CA ASN A 153 -2.36 20.94 21.41
C ASN A 153 -2.39 19.79 20.39
N PHE A 154 -2.36 20.10 19.09
CA PHE A 154 -2.34 19.10 18.01
C PHE A 154 -1.25 18.03 18.17
N LEU A 155 -0.06 18.40 18.68
CA LEU A 155 1.10 17.51 18.80
C LEU A 155 1.56 17.38 20.26
N PRO A 156 1.21 16.28 20.96
CA PRO A 156 1.71 16.07 22.31
C PRO A 156 3.23 15.84 22.30
N ALA A 157 3.90 16.21 23.38
CA ALA A 157 5.35 16.03 23.51
C ALA A 157 5.74 14.55 23.30
N GLY A 158 6.74 14.31 22.44
CA GLY A 158 7.19 12.97 22.09
C GLY A 158 6.37 12.27 21.02
N CYS A 159 5.43 12.96 20.36
CA CYS A 159 4.75 12.48 19.17
C CYS A 159 5.56 12.78 17.91
N TYR A 160 5.91 11.74 17.16
CA TYR A 160 6.75 11.82 15.96
C TYR A 160 6.05 11.33 14.69
N GLY A 161 4.71 11.30 14.67
CA GLY A 161 3.96 10.87 13.49
C GLY A 161 2.46 11.10 13.62
N PHE A 162 1.75 10.94 12.51
CA PHE A 162 0.31 11.24 12.45
C PHE A 162 -0.54 10.40 13.43
N MET A 163 -0.11 9.17 13.73
CA MET A 163 -0.84 8.23 14.58
C MET A 163 -0.88 8.65 16.07
N CYS A 164 -0.04 9.60 16.50
CA CYS A 164 0.05 10.03 17.91
C CYS A 164 -0.50 11.44 18.18
N CYS A 165 -1.14 12.07 17.19
CA CYS A 165 -1.81 13.37 17.36
C CYS A 165 -2.96 13.31 18.39
N SER A 166 -3.29 14.45 19.02
CA SER A 166 -4.12 14.52 20.22
C SER A 166 -5.60 14.10 20.05
N ALA A 167 -6.28 13.95 21.20
CA ALA A 167 -7.63 13.39 21.34
C ALA A 167 -8.73 14.08 20.49
N SER A 168 -8.57 15.38 20.18
CA SER A 168 -9.46 16.14 19.29
C SER A 168 -9.53 15.51 17.88
N THR A 169 -8.41 14.97 17.39
CA THR A 169 -8.34 14.24 16.12
C THR A 169 -8.62 12.74 16.24
N SER A 170 -8.81 12.22 17.47
CA SER A 170 -8.93 10.78 17.69
C SER A 170 -10.18 10.16 17.06
N GLY A 171 -11.28 10.91 16.92
CA GLY A 171 -12.50 10.40 16.28
C GLY A 171 -12.28 10.04 14.81
N ALA A 172 -11.80 11.01 14.01
CA ALA A 172 -11.47 10.81 12.60
C ALA A 172 -10.36 9.77 12.41
N TYR A 173 -9.35 9.81 13.28
CA TYR A 173 -8.26 8.84 13.28
C TYR A 173 -8.75 7.42 13.56
N ASN A 174 -9.50 7.20 14.64
CA ASN A 174 -10.05 5.89 15.00
C ASN A 174 -10.96 5.35 13.91
N TYR A 175 -11.74 6.23 13.26
CA TYR A 175 -12.58 5.85 12.13
C TYR A 175 -11.74 5.42 10.91
N SER A 176 -10.69 6.18 10.58
CA SER A 176 -9.75 5.82 9.52
C SER A 176 -9.02 4.51 9.82
N ALA A 177 -8.55 4.33 11.06
CA ALA A 177 -7.92 3.12 11.53
C ALA A 177 -8.88 1.92 11.44
N LEU A 178 -10.15 2.08 11.79
CA LEU A 178 -11.18 1.05 11.64
C LEU A 178 -11.39 0.65 10.18
N ILE A 179 -11.51 1.62 9.26
CA ILE A 179 -11.64 1.35 7.82
C ILE A 179 -10.44 0.56 7.32
N ARG A 180 -9.21 1.04 7.62
CA ARG A 180 -7.96 0.39 7.20
C ARG A 180 -7.83 -1.02 7.75
N THR A 181 -8.17 -1.21 9.01
CA THR A 181 -8.14 -2.54 9.66
C THR A 181 -9.12 -3.49 9.00
N THR A 182 -10.34 -3.02 8.72
CA THR A 182 -11.39 -3.82 8.05
C THR A 182 -10.96 -4.22 6.64
N LEU A 183 -10.40 -3.28 5.88
CA LEU A 183 -9.86 -3.56 4.54
C LEU A 183 -8.70 -4.55 4.60
N SER A 184 -7.75 -4.35 5.51
CA SER A 184 -6.61 -5.24 5.71
C SER A 184 -7.06 -6.65 6.03
N PHE A 185 -7.98 -6.82 6.98
CA PHE A 185 -8.53 -8.13 7.34
C PHE A 185 -9.22 -8.80 6.14
N THR A 186 -10.00 -8.05 5.37
CA THR A 186 -10.67 -8.54 4.16
C THR A 186 -9.66 -8.99 3.10
N ILE A 187 -8.57 -8.25 2.91
CA ILE A 187 -7.48 -8.60 1.99
C ILE A 187 -6.75 -9.86 2.44
N ILE A 188 -6.52 -10.03 3.74
CA ILE A 188 -5.89 -11.25 4.27
C ILE A 188 -6.81 -12.46 4.08
N LEU A 189 -8.11 -12.33 4.32
CA LEU A 189 -9.08 -13.40 4.07
C LEU A 189 -9.12 -13.78 2.58
N ALA A 190 -9.21 -12.78 1.69
CA ALA A 190 -9.19 -13.01 0.24
C ALA A 190 -7.87 -13.63 -0.22
N GLY A 191 -6.73 -13.13 0.25
CA GLY A 191 -5.40 -13.65 -0.06
C GLY A 191 -5.20 -15.09 0.43
N SER A 192 -5.73 -15.42 1.61
CA SER A 192 -5.69 -16.77 2.18
C SER A 192 -6.54 -17.74 1.36
N LEU A 193 -7.75 -17.34 0.96
CA LEU A 193 -8.62 -18.11 0.08
C LEU A 193 -7.97 -18.33 -1.29
N PHE A 194 -7.37 -17.28 -1.87
CA PHE A 194 -6.60 -17.38 -3.11
C PHE A 194 -5.44 -18.38 -2.98
N ALA A 195 -4.63 -18.28 -1.93
CA ALA A 195 -3.50 -19.17 -1.70
C ALA A 195 -3.94 -20.64 -1.54
N PHE A 196 -5.05 -20.87 -0.82
CA PHE A 196 -5.64 -22.19 -0.67
C PHE A 196 -6.10 -22.78 -2.01
N LEU A 197 -6.83 -22.01 -2.80
CA LEU A 197 -7.31 -22.44 -4.13
C LEU A 197 -6.15 -22.71 -5.09
N LEU A 198 -5.11 -21.87 -5.06
CA LEU A 198 -3.92 -22.03 -5.89
C LEU A 198 -3.16 -23.32 -5.57
N GLY A 199 -3.10 -23.71 -4.29
CA GLY A 199 -2.50 -24.98 -3.86
C GLY A 199 -3.32 -26.21 -4.27
N ARG A 200 -4.65 -26.07 -4.38
CA ARG A 200 -5.55 -27.16 -4.75
C ARG A 200 -5.57 -27.48 -6.25
N ASP A 201 -5.61 -26.47 -7.11
CA ASP A 201 -5.73 -26.67 -8.57
C ASP A 201 -4.49 -26.18 -9.33
N SER A 202 -3.49 -27.07 -9.44
CA SER A 202 -2.29 -26.84 -10.25
C SER A 202 -2.54 -26.89 -11.77
N ARG A 203 -3.74 -27.32 -12.19
CA ARG A 203 -4.07 -27.66 -13.58
C ARG A 203 -4.33 -26.46 -14.50
N PHE A 204 -4.51 -25.24 -13.98
CA PHE A 204 -4.92 -24.06 -14.77
C PHE A 204 -3.83 -23.00 -14.98
N GLN A 205 -2.55 -23.40 -14.99
CA GLN A 205 -1.43 -22.46 -15.09
C GLN A 205 -0.97 -22.24 -16.54
N SER A 206 -1.64 -21.33 -17.26
CA SER A 206 -0.97 -20.70 -18.42
C SER A 206 0.28 -19.96 -17.92
N LEU A 207 1.34 -19.84 -18.75
CA LEU A 207 2.58 -19.15 -18.35
C LEU A 207 2.32 -17.71 -17.85
N THR A 208 1.37 -17.01 -18.46
CA THR A 208 0.96 -15.65 -18.06
C THR A 208 0.25 -15.67 -16.70
N ASN A 209 -0.67 -16.63 -16.48
CA ASN A 209 -1.36 -16.77 -15.20
C ASN A 209 -0.40 -17.20 -14.09
N GLN A 210 0.60 -18.03 -14.39
CA GLN A 210 1.60 -18.45 -13.42
C GLN A 210 2.41 -17.26 -12.89
N LYS A 211 2.85 -16.36 -13.76
CA LYS A 211 3.57 -15.13 -13.36
C LYS A 211 2.70 -14.24 -12.48
N ALA A 212 1.45 -14.05 -12.87
CA ALA A 212 0.53 -13.22 -12.11
C ALA A 212 0.16 -13.83 -10.76
N ASN A 213 -0.11 -15.13 -10.71
CA ASN A 213 -0.39 -15.86 -9.47
C ASN A 213 0.81 -15.79 -8.52
N LYS A 214 2.03 -16.00 -9.05
CA LYS A 214 3.27 -15.86 -8.27
C LYS A 214 3.34 -14.47 -7.65
N LEU A 215 3.12 -13.41 -8.44
CA LEU A 215 3.14 -12.05 -7.93
C LEU A 215 2.05 -11.79 -6.87
N SER A 216 0.82 -12.24 -7.08
CA SER A 216 -0.27 -12.15 -6.08
C SER A 216 0.09 -12.86 -4.78
N THR A 217 0.76 -14.02 -4.84
CA THR A 217 1.28 -14.71 -3.64
C THR A 217 2.34 -13.87 -2.93
N TYR A 218 3.26 -13.22 -3.65
CA TYR A 218 4.24 -12.32 -3.02
C TYR A 218 3.59 -11.11 -2.35
N ILE A 219 2.60 -10.49 -3.01
CA ILE A 219 1.83 -9.38 -2.42
C ILE A 219 1.17 -9.85 -1.12
N PHE A 220 0.52 -11.01 -1.14
CA PHE A 220 -0.11 -11.60 0.04
C PHE A 220 0.90 -11.81 1.19
N VAL A 221 2.02 -12.48 0.91
CA VAL A 221 3.06 -12.76 1.91
C VAL A 221 3.64 -11.47 2.48
N THR A 222 3.97 -10.51 1.61
CA THR A 222 4.51 -9.21 2.04
C THR A 222 3.52 -8.49 2.95
N ARG A 223 2.24 -8.50 2.60
CA ARG A 223 1.20 -7.86 3.40
C ARG A 223 0.98 -8.51 4.77
N VAL A 224 1.07 -9.84 4.85
CA VAL A 224 1.05 -10.56 6.13
C VAL A 224 2.19 -10.10 7.04
N PHE A 225 3.42 -10.02 6.52
CA PHE A 225 4.60 -9.71 7.34
C PHE A 225 4.77 -8.22 7.64
N VAL A 226 4.38 -7.35 6.71
CA VAL A 226 4.69 -5.92 6.77
C VAL A 226 3.52 -5.09 7.31
N GLU A 227 2.28 -5.57 7.19
CA GLU A 227 1.10 -4.87 7.68
C GLU A 227 0.41 -5.63 8.83
N LEU A 228 0.00 -6.88 8.60
CA LEU A 228 -0.78 -7.62 9.59
C LEU A 228 0.03 -7.92 10.86
N ALA A 229 1.24 -8.45 10.73
CA ALA A 229 2.05 -8.81 11.89
C ALA A 229 2.38 -7.58 12.77
N PRO A 230 2.87 -6.43 12.25
CA PRO A 230 3.05 -5.23 13.06
C PRO A 230 1.76 -4.71 13.67
N TYR A 231 0.63 -4.82 12.97
CA TYR A 231 -0.66 -4.40 13.49
C TYR A 231 -1.14 -5.29 14.66
N LEU A 232 -0.94 -6.60 14.58
CA LEU A 232 -1.23 -7.50 15.70
C LEU A 232 -0.34 -7.20 16.90
N VAL A 233 0.95 -6.90 16.68
CA VAL A 233 1.86 -6.46 17.74
C VAL A 233 1.39 -5.14 18.35
N GLU A 234 0.95 -4.17 17.54
CA GLU A 234 0.37 -2.91 18.00
C GLU A 234 -0.83 -3.14 18.91
N ILE A 235 -1.75 -4.04 18.54
CA ILE A 235 -2.91 -4.38 19.38
C ILE A 235 -2.46 -4.98 20.71
N VAL A 236 -1.60 -5.99 20.68
CA VAL A 236 -1.15 -6.69 21.90
C VAL A 236 -0.43 -5.73 22.83
N VAL A 237 0.49 -4.90 22.30
CA VAL A 237 1.21 -3.90 23.09
C VAL A 237 0.24 -2.83 23.61
N THR A 238 -0.66 -2.31 22.79
CA THR A 238 -1.62 -1.28 23.23
C THR A 238 -2.52 -1.77 24.34
N ILE A 239 -3.02 -3.02 24.26
CA ILE A 239 -3.85 -3.62 25.31
C ILE A 239 -3.04 -3.81 26.60
N THR A 240 -1.80 -4.28 26.49
CA THR A 240 -0.96 -4.62 27.66
C THR A 240 -0.36 -3.40 28.35
N THR A 241 0.16 -2.42 27.59
CA THR A 241 0.87 -1.25 28.13
C THR A 241 0.02 0.02 28.17
N ARG A 242 -1.22 -0.01 27.64
CA ARG A 242 -2.10 1.16 27.48
C ARG A 242 -1.45 2.32 26.69
N ARG A 243 -0.46 2.00 25.84
CA ARG A 243 0.28 2.95 25.01
C ARG A 243 0.51 2.33 23.63
N SER A 244 0.33 3.11 22.57
CA SER A 244 0.59 2.70 21.19
C SER A 244 2.08 2.46 20.94
N VAL A 245 2.44 1.47 20.10
CA VAL A 245 3.84 1.23 19.69
C VAL A 245 4.39 2.41 18.89
N ALA A 246 3.52 3.19 18.25
CA ALA A 246 3.90 4.40 17.54
C ALA A 246 4.58 5.44 18.45
N PHE A 247 4.32 5.43 19.77
CA PHE A 247 5.03 6.27 20.74
C PHE A 247 6.49 5.85 20.97
N TYR A 248 6.85 4.62 20.62
CA TYR A 248 8.17 4.05 20.88
C TYR A 248 9.03 3.92 19.61
N ILE A 249 8.43 3.45 18.53
CA ILE A 249 9.16 3.09 17.29
C ILE A 249 9.08 4.21 16.25
N GLY A 250 7.96 4.94 16.21
CA GLY A 250 7.75 6.04 15.28
C GLY A 250 6.69 5.71 14.23
N PRO A 251 6.77 6.26 13.01
CA PRO A 251 5.83 5.98 11.93
C PRO A 251 6.06 4.60 11.29
N PHE A 252 6.15 3.52 12.07
CA PHE A 252 6.41 2.16 11.56
C PHE A 252 5.43 1.72 10.45
N GLY A 253 4.19 2.21 10.48
CA GLY A 253 3.20 1.95 9.42
C GLY A 253 3.57 2.58 8.06
N SER A 254 4.24 3.74 8.05
CA SER A 254 4.71 4.35 6.79
C SER A 254 5.94 3.62 6.24
N VAL A 255 6.83 3.16 7.12
CA VAL A 255 7.96 2.29 6.76
C VAL A 255 7.43 1.00 6.14
N GLY A 256 6.43 0.36 6.77
CA GLY A 256 5.81 -0.83 6.25
C GLY A 256 5.20 -0.61 4.86
N CYS A 257 4.43 0.46 4.68
CA CYS A 257 3.85 0.81 3.37
C CYS A 257 4.94 1.02 2.28
N ALA A 258 6.05 1.66 2.62
CA ALA A 258 7.17 1.88 1.70
C ALA A 258 7.87 0.55 1.33
N VAL A 259 8.10 -0.32 2.32
CA VAL A 259 8.71 -1.65 2.12
C VAL A 259 7.80 -2.53 1.26
N GLU A 260 6.50 -2.57 1.56
CA GLU A 260 5.52 -3.33 0.77
C GLU A 260 5.51 -2.85 -0.69
N SER A 261 5.38 -1.54 -0.90
CA SER A 261 5.37 -0.93 -2.23
C SER A 261 6.65 -1.23 -3.02
N PHE A 262 7.81 -1.10 -2.36
CA PHE A 262 9.10 -1.45 -2.94
C PHE A 262 9.17 -2.94 -3.33
N CYS A 263 8.81 -3.84 -2.42
CA CYS A 263 8.83 -5.29 -2.67
C CYS A 263 7.87 -5.67 -3.81
N CYS A 264 6.66 -5.12 -3.83
CA CYS A 264 5.68 -5.33 -4.91
C CYS A 264 6.24 -4.91 -6.26
N THR A 265 6.80 -3.70 -6.36
CA THR A 265 7.39 -3.18 -7.60
C THR A 265 8.65 -3.95 -8.01
N ALA A 266 9.54 -4.28 -7.08
CA ALA A 266 10.75 -5.06 -7.36
C ALA A 266 10.41 -6.48 -7.87
N MET A 267 9.43 -7.13 -7.24
CA MET A 267 8.94 -8.44 -7.69
C MET A 267 8.28 -8.36 -9.06
N TYR A 268 7.50 -7.31 -9.33
CA TYR A 268 6.95 -7.07 -10.65
C TYR A 268 8.07 -6.95 -11.69
N PHE A 269 9.06 -6.09 -11.43
CA PHE A 269 10.21 -5.89 -12.31
C PHE A 269 10.95 -7.20 -12.59
N TYR A 270 11.16 -8.03 -11.56
CA TYR A 270 11.84 -9.33 -11.69
C TYR A 270 11.03 -10.34 -12.51
N VAL A 271 9.74 -10.52 -12.20
CA VAL A 271 8.86 -11.52 -12.86
C VAL A 271 8.64 -11.21 -14.34
N PHE A 272 8.59 -9.92 -14.69
CA PHE A 272 8.37 -9.45 -16.05
C PHE A 272 9.66 -9.08 -16.80
N LYS A 273 10.84 -9.25 -16.22
CA LYS A 273 12.11 -9.05 -16.93
C LYS A 273 12.14 -9.95 -18.19
N PRO A 274 12.41 -9.39 -19.39
CA PRO A 274 12.61 -10.22 -20.58
C PRO A 274 13.76 -11.19 -20.28
N LYS A 275 13.57 -12.48 -20.59
CA LYS A 275 14.72 -13.40 -20.60
C LYS A 275 15.63 -12.89 -21.71
N THR A 276 16.82 -12.40 -21.35
CA THR A 276 17.89 -12.16 -22.32
C THR A 276 18.02 -13.42 -23.14
N MET A 277 17.66 -13.36 -24.44
CA MET A 277 17.87 -14.47 -25.33
C MET A 277 19.37 -14.72 -25.33
N VAL A 278 19.80 -15.75 -24.62
CA VAL A 278 21.16 -16.26 -24.75
C VAL A 278 21.23 -16.70 -26.21
N SER A 279 21.98 -15.94 -27.01
CA SER A 279 22.21 -16.25 -28.42
C SER A 279 22.55 -17.75 -28.52
N PRO A 280 21.84 -18.53 -29.36
CA PRO A 280 22.15 -19.95 -29.51
C PRO A 280 23.63 -20.06 -29.87
N ARG A 281 24.40 -20.78 -29.05
CA ARG A 281 25.80 -21.06 -29.35
C ARG A 281 25.84 -21.65 -30.76
N PRO A 282 26.66 -21.11 -31.69
CA PRO A 282 26.77 -21.69 -33.01
C PRO A 282 27.17 -23.15 -32.82
N TYR A 283 26.32 -24.05 -33.31
CA TYR A 283 26.64 -25.47 -33.37
C TYR A 283 27.95 -25.59 -34.15
N LEU A 284 29.00 -26.01 -33.45
CA LEU A 284 30.23 -26.48 -34.07
C LEU A 284 29.84 -27.70 -34.90
N ALA A 285 29.70 -27.50 -36.22
CA ALA A 285 29.69 -28.58 -37.18
C ALA A 285 31.03 -29.32 -37.04
N LYS A 286 30.95 -30.61 -36.68
CA LYS A 286 32.04 -31.57 -36.85
C LYS A 286 31.80 -32.34 -38.14
#